data_AF-A0A0F7HLT2-F1
#
_entry.id   AF-A0A0F7HLT2-F1
#
_cell.length_a   1.000
_cell.length_b   1.000
_cell.length_c   1.000
_cell.angle_alpha   90.00
_cell.angle_beta   90.00
_cell.angle_gamma   90.00
#
_symmetry.space_group_name_H-M   'P 1'
#
loop_
_entity.id
_entity.type
_entity.pdbx_description
1 polymer ?
#
loop_
_entity_poly.entity_id
_entity_poly.type
_entity_poly.pdbx_seq_one_letter_code
_entity_poly.pdbx_strand_id
1 'polypeptide(L)'
;MYSKDEIVNEAKQLGKMMGETEQVEFFKKAEAKIHENKDVREKMASLKSLQKQAVNFQNYGKERAYNLTEEKIKKIEAELDEMPIVSQFKESQGQVNELLQMVSHAISQTVTNDIITSTGGDLLQGETGAAMRNRPNQGN
;
A
#
# COMPACT_ATOMS: atom_id res chain seq x y z
N MET A 1 -13.81 -27.22 7.98
CA MET A 1 -13.30 -26.23 7.02
C MET A 1 -13.93 -24.89 7.36
N TYR A 2 -13.14 -23.82 7.35
CA TYR A 2 -13.66 -22.45 7.56
C TYR A 2 -14.38 -21.94 6.32
N SER A 3 -15.44 -21.17 6.51
CA SER A 3 -16.15 -20.46 5.46
C SER A 3 -15.41 -19.17 5.05
N LYS A 4 -15.74 -18.64 3.87
CA LYS A 4 -15.21 -17.34 3.43
C LYS A 4 -15.60 -16.21 4.39
N ASP A 5 -16.81 -16.27 4.95
CA ASP A 5 -17.30 -15.25 5.86
C ASP A 5 -16.55 -15.25 7.19
N GLU A 6 -16.20 -16.43 7.72
CA GLU A 6 -15.35 -16.55 8.91
C GLU A 6 -13.96 -15.94 8.66
N ILE A 7 -13.33 -16.25 7.52
CA ILE A 7 -12.01 -15.70 7.17
C ILE A 7 -12.07 -14.16 7.04
N VAL A 8 -13.11 -13.64 6.39
CA VAL A 8 -13.31 -12.18 6.26
C VAL A 8 -13.56 -11.53 7.61
N ASN A 9 -14.28 -12.18 8.52
CA ASN A 9 -14.49 -11.67 9.87
C ASN A 9 -13.19 -11.61 10.67
N GLU A 10 -12.35 -12.66 10.62
CA GLU A 10 -11.02 -12.65 11.24
C GLU A 10 -10.13 -11.55 10.65
N ALA A 11 -10.13 -11.38 9.33
CA ALA A 11 -9.39 -10.31 8.66
C ALA A 11 -9.85 -8.92 9.11
N LYS A 12 -11.15 -8.71 9.36
CA LYS A 12 -11.67 -7.46 9.93
C LYS A 12 -11.20 -7.23 11.36
N GLN A 13 -11.12 -8.27 12.19
CA GLN A 13 -10.59 -8.14 13.55
C GLN A 13 -9.10 -7.80 13.53
N LEU A 14 -8.33 -8.47 12.66
CA LEU A 14 -6.93 -8.13 12.42
C LEU A 14 -6.77 -6.67 11.99
N GLY A 15 -7.60 -6.21 11.05
CA GLY A 15 -7.61 -4.80 10.63
C GLY A 15 -7.90 -3.82 11.78
N LYS A 16 -8.79 -4.17 12.72
CA LYS A 16 -9.02 -3.34 13.92
C LYS A 16 -7.80 -3.28 14.82
N MET A 17 -7.16 -4.42 15.09
CA MET A 17 -5.93 -4.46 15.89
C MET A 17 -4.82 -3.62 15.25
N MET A 18 -4.67 -3.68 13.93
CA MET A 18 -3.74 -2.83 13.18
C MET A 18 -4.10 -1.34 13.30
N GLY A 19 -5.39 -1.01 13.34
CA GLY A 19 -5.88 0.36 13.51
C GLY A 19 -5.62 1.00 14.88
N GLU A 20 -5.22 0.17 15.86
CA GLU A 20 -4.91 0.55 17.24
C GLU A 20 -3.40 0.55 17.52
N THR A 21 -2.54 0.42 16.50
CA THR A 21 -1.09 0.47 16.68
C THR A 21 -0.54 1.90 16.71
N GLU A 22 0.66 2.05 17.27
CA GLU A 22 1.37 3.34 17.35
C GLU A 22 1.60 3.97 15.97
N GLN A 23 1.87 3.17 14.94
CA GLN A 23 2.06 3.65 13.56
C GLN A 23 0.80 4.34 13.04
N VAL A 24 -0.37 3.73 13.30
CA VAL A 24 -1.67 4.29 12.88
C VAL A 24 -2.02 5.51 13.73
N GLU A 25 -1.72 5.52 15.03
CA GLU A 25 -1.89 6.71 15.88
C GLU A 25 -1.00 7.88 15.44
N PHE A 26 0.25 7.61 15.05
CA PHE A 26 1.14 8.61 14.48
C PHE A 26 0.59 9.18 13.16
N PHE A 27 0.08 8.31 12.29
CA PHE A 27 -0.61 8.71 11.06
C PHE A 27 -1.80 9.64 11.33
N LYS A 28 -2.70 9.28 12.24
CA LYS A 28 -3.87 10.11 12.62
C LYS A 28 -3.44 11.50 13.10
N LYS A 29 -2.38 11.58 13.92
CA LYS A 29 -1.85 12.86 14.42
C LYS A 29 -1.24 13.71 13.30
N ALA A 30 -0.49 13.10 12.39
CA ALA A 30 0.08 13.80 11.24
C ALA A 30 -1.02 14.29 10.29
N GLU A 31 -2.04 13.46 10.03
CA GLU A 31 -3.20 13.81 9.23
C GLU A 31 -3.96 15.02 9.81
N ALA A 32 -4.22 15.03 11.12
CA ALA A 32 -4.89 16.14 11.78
C ALA A 32 -4.11 17.46 11.58
N LYS A 33 -2.79 17.45 11.74
CA LYS A 33 -1.94 18.63 11.53
C LYS A 33 -1.98 19.14 10.09
N ILE A 34 -2.00 18.23 9.12
CA ILE A 34 -2.17 18.56 7.69
C ILE A 34 -3.51 19.24 7.45
N HIS A 35 -4.57 18.70 8.04
CA HIS A 35 -5.92 19.24 7.91
C HIS A 35 -6.12 20.55 8.66
N GLU A 36 -5.36 20.83 9.72
CA GLU A 36 -5.44 22.11 10.44
C GLU A 36 -4.67 23.23 9.72
N ASN A 37 -3.60 22.89 9.00
CA ASN A 37 -2.77 23.86 8.29
C ASN A 37 -3.48 24.42 7.05
N LYS A 38 -3.77 25.73 7.07
CA LYS A 38 -4.48 26.43 5.99
C LYS A 38 -3.71 26.38 4.67
N ASP A 39 -2.41 26.64 4.67
CA ASP A 39 -1.60 26.71 3.46
C ASP A 39 -1.51 25.34 2.78
N VAL A 40 -1.34 24.26 3.56
CA VAL A 40 -1.37 22.89 3.02
C VAL A 40 -2.74 22.58 2.42
N ARG A 41 -3.84 22.90 3.11
CA ARG A 41 -5.20 22.67 2.57
C ARG A 41 -5.41 23.39 1.24
N GLU A 42 -4.98 24.64 1.12
CA GLU A 42 -5.12 25.43 -0.11
C GLU A 42 -4.28 24.86 -1.26
N LYS A 43 -3.03 24.45 -0.98
CA LYS A 43 -2.17 23.76 -1.95
C LYS A 43 -2.75 22.40 -2.36
N MET A 44 -3.27 21.60 -1.43
CA MET A 44 -3.94 20.33 -1.71
C MET A 44 -5.19 20.49 -2.58
N ALA A 45 -6.02 21.50 -2.28
CA ALA A 45 -7.20 21.79 -3.09
C ALA A 45 -6.82 22.19 -4.53
N SER A 46 -5.77 23.01 -4.66
CA SER A 46 -5.21 23.41 -5.95
C SER A 46 -4.65 22.21 -6.73
N LEU A 47 -3.86 21.35 -6.06
CA LEU A 47 -3.29 20.14 -6.61
C LEU A 47 -4.39 19.22 -7.18
N LYS A 48 -5.44 18.95 -6.40
CA LYS A 48 -6.58 18.11 -6.82
C LYS A 48 -7.31 18.69 -8.04
N SER A 49 -7.47 20.01 -8.09
CA SER A 49 -8.07 20.69 -9.25
C SER A 49 -7.21 20.52 -10.50
N LEU A 50 -5.89 20.68 -10.39
CA LEU A 50 -4.96 20.51 -11.49
C LEU A 50 -4.90 19.07 -11.98
N GLN A 51 -4.86 18.09 -11.08
CA GLN A 51 -4.88 16.66 -11.44
C GLN A 51 -6.14 16.31 -12.25
N LYS A 52 -7.31 16.83 -11.85
CA LYS A 52 -8.56 16.65 -12.61
C LYS A 52 -8.45 17.29 -14.00
N GLN A 53 -7.84 18.46 -14.12
CA GLN A 53 -7.61 19.11 -15.40
C GLN A 53 -6.61 18.34 -16.28
N ALA A 54 -5.54 17.80 -15.69
CA ALA A 54 -4.56 16.97 -16.39
C ALA A 54 -5.22 15.73 -16.99
N VAL A 55 -5.99 14.97 -16.20
CA VAL A 55 -6.77 13.82 -16.69
C VAL A 55 -7.71 14.23 -17.83
N ASN A 56 -8.36 15.39 -17.70
CA ASN A 56 -9.24 15.91 -18.74
C ASN A 56 -8.48 16.23 -20.05
N PHE A 57 -7.33 16.91 -19.95
CA PHE A 57 -6.50 17.24 -21.10
C PHE A 57 -5.89 16.00 -21.76
N GLN A 58 -5.48 15.01 -20.97
CA GLN A 58 -4.99 13.72 -21.45
C GLN A 58 -6.09 13.01 -22.25
N ASN A 59 -7.31 12.91 -21.71
CA ASN A 59 -8.44 12.26 -22.37
C ASN A 59 -8.83 12.94 -23.69
N TYR A 60 -8.70 14.26 -23.79
CA TYR A 60 -9.01 15.02 -25.00
C TYR A 60 -7.79 15.24 -25.93
N GLY A 61 -6.64 14.61 -25.66
CA GLY A 61 -5.43 14.72 -26.48
C GLY A 61 -4.81 16.13 -26.52
N LYS A 62 -5.07 16.97 -25.52
CA LYS A 62 -4.57 18.35 -25.44
C LYS A 62 -3.16 18.39 -24.83
N GLU A 63 -2.19 17.80 -25.54
CA GLU A 63 -0.83 17.53 -25.03
C GLU A 63 -0.12 18.77 -24.46
N ARG A 64 -0.17 19.93 -25.14
CA ARG A 64 0.44 21.16 -24.63
C ARG A 64 -0.17 21.64 -23.31
N ALA A 65 -1.49 21.55 -23.18
CA ALA A 65 -2.20 21.95 -21.97
C ALA A 65 -1.98 20.95 -20.83
N TYR A 66 -1.89 19.66 -21.16
CA TYR A 66 -1.50 18.60 -20.24
C TYR A 66 -0.11 18.87 -19.65
N ASN A 67 0.92 19.07 -20.49
CA ASN A 67 2.29 19.31 -20.05
C ASN A 67 2.42 20.55 -19.15
N LEU A 68 1.76 21.67 -19.51
CA LEU A 68 1.73 22.86 -18.67
C LEU A 68 1.02 22.65 -17.32
N THR A 69 0.06 21.74 -17.27
CA THR A 69 -0.65 21.39 -16.02
C THR A 69 0.23 20.50 -15.15
N GLU A 70 0.93 19.53 -15.75
CA GLU A 70 1.90 18.66 -15.08
C GLU A 70 3.05 19.48 -14.45
N GLU A 71 3.57 20.50 -15.14
CA GLU A 71 4.58 21.40 -14.57
C GLU A 71 4.07 22.14 -13.32
N LYS A 72 2.81 22.60 -13.34
CA LYS A 72 2.19 23.24 -12.17
C LYS A 72 1.96 22.26 -11.03
N ILE A 73 1.55 21.03 -11.34
CA ILE A 73 1.42 19.95 -10.36
C ILE A 73 2.75 19.72 -9.67
N LYS A 74 3.82 19.49 -10.44
CA LYS A 74 5.18 19.28 -9.91
C LYS A 74 5.66 20.42 -9.03
N LYS A 75 5.36 21.67 -9.40
CA LYS A 75 5.71 22.83 -8.59
C LYS A 75 4.99 22.82 -7.24
N ILE A 76 3.68 22.57 -7.23
CA ILE A 76 2.90 22.51 -5.99
C ILE A 76 3.36 21.33 -5.13
N GLU A 77 3.65 20.17 -5.73
CA GLU A 77 4.20 19.01 -5.02
C GLU A 77 5.55 19.33 -4.38
N ALA A 78 6.46 19.99 -5.10
CA ALA A 78 7.73 20.42 -4.53
C ALA A 78 7.54 21.39 -3.35
N GLU A 79 6.65 22.38 -3.49
CA GLU A 79 6.33 23.33 -2.40
C GLU A 79 5.71 22.64 -1.18
N LEU A 80 4.93 21.59 -1.38
CA LEU A 80 4.36 20.79 -0.30
C LEU A 80 5.44 19.93 0.37
N ASP A 81 6.33 19.33 -0.41
CA ASP A 81 7.38 18.44 0.07
C ASP A 81 8.44 19.17 0.91
N GLU A 82 8.62 20.46 0.69
CA GLU A 82 9.43 21.32 1.55
C GLU A 82 8.80 21.58 2.93
N MET A 83 7.49 21.34 3.09
CA MET A 83 6.80 21.60 4.36
C MET A 83 7.05 20.44 5.35
N PRO A 84 7.62 20.71 6.55
CA PRO A 84 7.96 19.66 7.52
C PRO A 84 6.77 18.77 7.92
N ILE A 85 5.57 19.34 7.99
CA ILE A 85 4.34 18.61 8.33
C ILE A 85 3.93 17.61 7.24
N VAL A 86 4.20 17.90 5.97
CA VAL A 86 3.92 17.01 4.84
C VAL A 86 4.91 15.85 4.85
N SER A 87 6.19 16.13 5.11
CA SER A 87 7.21 15.10 5.27
C SER A 87 6.88 14.12 6.41
N GLN A 88 6.46 14.65 7.57
CA GLN A 88 5.99 13.81 8.69
C GLN A 88 4.76 12.96 8.31
N PHE A 89 3.83 13.53 7.55
CA PHE A 89 2.67 12.78 7.07
C PHE A 89 3.07 11.66 6.10
N LYS A 90 3.96 11.93 5.13
CA LYS A 90 4.49 10.91 4.21
C LYS A 90 5.24 9.80 4.95
N GLU A 91 6.03 10.15 5.95
CA GLU A 91 6.70 9.16 6.81
C GLU A 91 5.68 8.27 7.53
N SER A 92 4.64 8.87 8.12
CA SER A 92 3.58 8.11 8.79
C SER A 92 2.83 7.18 7.83
N GLN A 93 2.60 7.59 6.58
CA GLN A 93 2.05 6.73 5.53
C GLN A 93 2.95 5.55 5.22
N GLY A 94 4.27 5.79 5.14
CA GLY A 94 5.28 4.75 4.96
C GLY A 94 5.20 3.69 6.05
N GLN A 95 5.17 4.11 7.32
CA GLN A 95 5.09 3.20 8.47
C GLN A 95 3.81 2.34 8.47
N VAL A 96 2.66 2.94 8.15
CA VAL A 96 1.40 2.19 8.02
C VAL A 96 1.46 1.19 6.87
N ASN A 97 2.07 1.56 5.73
CA ASN A 97 2.24 0.66 4.60
C ASN A 97 3.20 -0.49 4.92
N GLU A 98 4.29 -0.23 5.63
CA GLU A 98 5.21 -1.28 6.11
C GLU A 98 4.49 -2.29 7.02
N LEU A 99 3.64 -1.80 7.94
CA LEU A 99 2.82 -2.65 8.79
C LEU A 99 1.87 -3.54 7.96
N LEU A 100 1.19 -2.96 6.96
CA LEU A 100 0.32 -3.71 6.05
C LEU A 100 1.08 -4.78 5.26
N GLN A 101 2.26 -4.43 4.74
CA GLN A 101 3.12 -5.36 3.99
C GLN A 101 3.64 -6.50 4.87
N MET A 102 4.05 -6.20 6.11
CA MET A 102 4.51 -7.21 7.08
C MET A 102 3.41 -8.24 7.36
N VAL A 103 2.19 -7.78 7.62
CA VAL A 103 1.04 -8.66 7.88
C VAL A 103 0.70 -9.49 6.64
N SER A 104 0.66 -8.86 5.46
CA SER A 104 0.41 -9.57 4.20
C SER A 104 1.46 -10.66 3.94
N HIS A 105 2.74 -10.36 4.20
CA HIS A 105 3.83 -11.31 4.03
C HIS A 105 3.71 -12.48 5.01
N ALA A 106 3.42 -12.20 6.28
CA ALA A 106 3.21 -13.22 7.30
C ALA A 106 2.07 -14.18 6.91
N ILE A 107 0.91 -13.64 6.50
CA ILE A 107 -0.22 -14.46 6.03
C ILE A 107 0.17 -15.31 4.82
N SER A 108 0.81 -14.71 3.81
CA SER A 108 1.24 -15.41 2.60
C SER A 108 2.21 -16.55 2.93
N GLN A 109 3.16 -16.32 3.84
CA GLN A 109 4.12 -17.32 4.25
C GLN A 109 3.44 -18.48 5.00
N THR A 110 2.51 -18.17 5.91
CA THR A 110 1.73 -19.20 6.63
C THR A 110 0.94 -20.07 5.65
N VAL A 111 0.20 -19.47 4.72
CA VAL A 111 -0.57 -20.21 3.72
C VAL A 111 0.34 -21.08 2.85
N THR A 112 1.49 -20.56 2.42
CA THR A 112 2.46 -21.31 1.61
C THR A 112 3.02 -22.51 2.38
N ASN A 113 3.42 -22.32 3.63
CA ASN A 113 3.95 -23.37 4.49
C ASN A 113 2.89 -24.46 4.76
N ASP A 114 1.64 -24.06 5.03
CA ASP A 114 0.54 -24.99 5.26
C ASP A 114 0.23 -25.83 4.02
N ILE A 115 0.29 -25.23 2.82
CA ILE A 115 0.12 -25.96 1.56
C ILE A 115 1.26 -26.96 1.35
N ILE A 116 2.52 -26.56 1.57
CA ILE A 116 3.68 -27.45 1.42
C ILE A 116 3.57 -28.63 2.38
N THR A 117 3.30 -28.38 3.67
CA THR A 117 3.22 -29.42 4.69
C THR A 117 2.02 -30.35 4.49
N SER A 118 0.83 -29.80 4.23
CA SER A 118 -0.39 -30.60 4.02
C SER A 118 -0.35 -31.45 2.74
N THR A 119 0.45 -31.07 1.75
CA THR A 119 0.67 -31.87 0.53
C THR A 119 1.78 -32.91 0.66
N GLY A 120 2.47 -32.97 1.82
CA GLY A 120 3.61 -33.85 2.07
C GLY A 120 4.89 -33.41 1.35
N GLY A 121 5.05 -32.10 1.14
CA GLY A 121 6.21 -31.47 0.52
C GLY A 121 7.35 -31.16 1.48
N ASP A 122 8.38 -30.49 0.96
CA ASP A 122 9.57 -30.08 1.70
C ASP A 122 9.61 -28.55 1.87
N LEU A 123 9.46 -28.10 3.11
CA LEU A 123 9.53 -26.68 3.50
C LEU A 123 10.88 -26.05 3.19
N LEU A 124 11.99 -26.79 3.32
CA LEU A 124 13.33 -26.27 3.07
C LEU A 124 13.57 -25.99 1.58
N GLN A 125 12.94 -26.80 0.71
CA GLN A 125 13.02 -26.66 -0.74
C GLN A 125 11.90 -25.77 -1.32
N GLY A 126 10.88 -25.43 -0.52
CA GLY A 126 9.70 -24.70 -1.01
C GLY A 126 8.84 -25.51 -1.98
N GLU A 127 8.93 -26.84 -1.94
CA GLU A 127 8.29 -27.71 -2.93
C GLU A 127 7.08 -28.44 -2.33
N THR A 128 5.94 -28.39 -3.02
CA THR A 128 4.77 -29.19 -2.66
C THR A 128 5.02 -30.68 -2.92
N GLY A 129 4.29 -31.57 -2.23
CA GLY A 129 4.47 -33.01 -2.44
C GLY A 129 4.14 -33.47 -3.87
N ALA A 130 3.28 -32.76 -4.60
CA ALA A 130 3.03 -33.03 -6.01
C ALA A 130 4.23 -32.67 -6.89
N ALA A 131 4.92 -31.56 -6.60
CA ALA A 131 6.13 -31.16 -7.31
C ALA A 131 7.27 -32.16 -7.08
N MET A 132 7.48 -32.60 -5.83
CA MET A 132 8.47 -33.62 -5.51
C MET A 132 8.20 -34.96 -6.21
N ARG A 133 6.95 -35.42 -6.25
CA ARG A 133 6.59 -36.70 -6.91
C ARG A 133 6.79 -36.68 -8.42
N ASN A 134 6.67 -35.51 -9.03
CA ASN A 134 6.79 -35.33 -10.48
C ASN A 134 8.17 -34.76 -10.89
N ARG A 135 9.13 -34.65 -9.96
CA ARG A 135 10.48 -34.16 -10.26
C ARG A 135 11.14 -35.16 -11.23
N PRO A 136 11.53 -34.75 -12.44
CA PRO A 136 12.20 -35.66 -13.37
C PRO A 136 13.48 -36.14 -12.70
N ASN A 137 13.68 -37.46 -12.70
CA ASN A 137 14.82 -38.11 -12.08
C ASN A 137 16.11 -37.47 -12.62
N GLN A 138 16.80 -36.66 -11.82
CA GLN A 138 18.18 -36.24 -12.13
C GLN A 138 19.09 -37.44 -11.80
N GLY A 139 18.97 -38.49 -12.60
CA GLY A 139 19.86 -39.64 -12.59
C GLY A 139 20.97 -39.42 -13.62
N ASN A 140 22.22 -39.52 -13.15
CA ASN A 140 23.45 -39.58 -13.92
C ASN A 140 23.41 -40.61 -15.05
#